data_AF-A0A4Q7CIK4-F1
#
_entry.id   AF-A0A4Q7CIK4-F1
#
_cell.length_a   1.000
_cell.length_b   1.000
_cell.length_c   1.000
_cell.angle_alpha   90.00
_cell.angle_beta   90.00
_cell.angle_gamma   90.00
#
_symmetry.space_group_name_H-M   'P 1'
#
loop_
_entity.id
_entity.type
_entity.pdbx_description
1 polymer ?
#
loop_
_entity_poly.entity_id
_entity_poly.type
_entity_poly.pdbx_seq_one_letter_code
_entity_poly.pdbx_strand_id
1 'polypeptide(L)' 'MLSTDNRAYLGYILTDIGDYLGDNPPALSLPPAAYTSSELWQLERERIFNRSWMLVAHVDQVAKTGDYVT' A
#
# COMPACT_ATOMS: atom_id res chain seq x y z
N MET A 1 13.29 -12.44 -5.86
CA MET A 1 12.96 -12.15 -7.28
C MET A 1 11.63 -12.83 -7.56
N LEU A 2 10.58 -12.09 -7.95
CA LEU A 2 9.26 -12.67 -8.23
C LEU A 2 9.35 -13.69 -9.36
N SER A 3 8.62 -14.82 -9.25
CA SER A 3 8.45 -15.77 -10.34
C SER A 3 7.75 -15.10 -11.53
N THR A 4 7.88 -15.67 -12.73
CA THR A 4 7.21 -15.16 -13.93
C THR A 4 5.69 -15.11 -13.75
N ASP A 5 5.11 -16.14 -13.13
CA ASP A 5 3.67 -16.20 -12.84
C ASP A 5 3.24 -15.11 -11.86
N ASN A 6 4.03 -14.86 -10.80
CA ASN A 6 3.71 -13.81 -9.83
C ASN A 6 3.82 -12.40 -10.46
N ARG A 7 4.73 -12.20 -11.43
CA ARG A 7 4.83 -10.93 -12.17
C ARG A 7 3.63 -10.71 -13.09
N ALA A 8 3.18 -11.76 -13.78
CA ALA A 8 1.99 -11.68 -14.62
C ALA A 8 0.75 -11.37 -13.77
N TYR A 9 0.59 -12.07 -12.64
CA TYR A 9 -0.49 -11.85 -11.69
C TYR A 9 -0.52 -10.42 -11.13
N LEU A 10 0.64 -9.89 -10.70
CA LEU A 10 0.75 -8.49 -10.27
C LEU A 10 0.38 -7.51 -11.40
N GLY A 11 0.77 -7.81 -12.64
CA GLY A 11 0.42 -7.00 -13.81
C GLY A 11 -1.09 -6.88 -14.03
N TYR A 12 -1.83 -7.98 -13.86
CA TYR A 12 -3.31 -7.96 -13.94
C TYR A 12 -3.90 -7.08 -12.85
N ILE A 13 -3.46 -7.23 -11.61
CA ILE A 13 -3.96 -6.41 -10.49
C ILE A 13 -3.71 -4.92 -10.73
N LEU A 14 -2.52 -4.56 -11.19
CA LEU A 14 -2.20 -3.16 -11.50
C LEU A 14 -3.02 -2.60 -12.66
N THR A 15 -3.39 -3.45 -13.61
CA THR A 15 -4.29 -3.06 -14.71
C THR A 15 -5.69 -2.76 -14.17
N ASP A 16 -6.27 -3.67 -13.37
CA ASP A 16 -7.60 -3.49 -12.78
C ASP A 16 -7.67 -2.26 -11.85
N ILE A 17 -6.62 -2.00 -11.07
CA ILE A 17 -6.56 -0.81 -10.21
C ILE A 17 -6.35 0.47 -11.05
N GLY A 18 -5.70 0.36 -12.22
CA GLY A 18 -5.50 1.48 -13.14
C GLY A 18 -6.80 2.15 -13.59
N ASP A 19 -7.89 1.39 -13.68
CA ASP A 19 -9.22 1.91 -14.06
C ASP A 19 -9.75 2.95 -13.06
N TYR A 20 -9.27 2.95 -11.81
CA TYR A 20 -9.65 3.92 -10.79
C TYR A 20 -9.01 5.31 -10.98
N LEU A 21 -8.06 5.44 -11.91
CA LEU A 21 -7.44 6.72 -12.25
C LEU A 21 -8.22 7.51 -13.32
N GLY A 22 -9.26 6.92 -13.92
CA GLY A 22 -10.05 7.56 -14.98
C GLY A 22 -11.10 8.55 -14.46
N ASP A 23 -11.72 9.27 -15.40
CA ASP A 23 -12.72 10.32 -15.09
C ASP A 23 -14.05 9.79 -14.51
N ASN A 24 -14.29 8.48 -14.64
CA ASN A 24 -15.47 7.81 -14.10
C ASN A 24 -15.07 6.46 -13.48
N PRO A 25 -14.40 6.48 -12.30
CA PRO A 25 -13.92 5.26 -11.68
C PRO A 25 -15.10 4.39 -11.20
N PRO A 26 -14.91 3.08 -11.03
CA PRO A 26 -15.92 2.24 -10.41
C PRO A 26 -16.37 2.81 -9.05
N ALA A 27 -17.67 2.89 -8.81
CA ALA A 27 -18.25 3.48 -7.59
C ALA A 27 -18.16 2.57 -6.34
N LEU A 28 -17.41 1.47 -6.42
CA LEU A 28 -17.26 0.44 -5.39
C LEU A 28 -15.82 0.40 -4.87
N SER A 29 -15.55 -0.52 -3.94
CA SER A 29 -14.19 -0.82 -3.45
C SER A 29 -13.28 -1.35 -4.56
N LEU A 30 -11.96 -1.33 -4.31
CA LEU A 30 -10.97 -1.97 -5.19
C LEU A 30 -11.27 -3.47 -5.40
N PRO A 31 -10.71 -4.07 -6.47
CA PRO A 31 -10.82 -5.51 -6.70
C PRO A 31 -10.32 -6.33 -5.50
N PRO A 32 -10.91 -7.49 -5.17
CA PRO A 32 -10.51 -8.31 -4.01
C PRO A 32 -9.01 -8.68 -3.96
N ALA A 33 -8.37 -8.82 -5.12
CA ALA A 33 -6.96 -9.12 -5.23
C ALA A 33 -6.06 -7.98 -4.70
N ALA A 34 -6.54 -6.73 -4.73
CA ALA A 34 -5.82 -5.57 -4.18
C ALA A 34 -5.63 -5.69 -2.67
N TYR A 35 -6.53 -6.37 -1.97
CA TYR A 35 -6.48 -6.53 -0.51
C TYR A 35 -5.76 -7.80 -0.04
N THR A 36 -5.47 -8.73 -0.95
CA THR A 36 -4.98 -10.08 -0.60
C THR A 36 -3.67 -10.46 -1.29
N SER A 37 -3.24 -9.74 -2.33
CA SER A 37 -1.99 -10.02 -3.04
C SER A 37 -0.76 -9.63 -2.23
N SER A 38 0.10 -10.63 -1.97
CA SER A 38 1.39 -10.42 -1.31
C SER A 38 2.36 -9.59 -2.16
N GLU A 39 2.27 -9.70 -3.48
CA GLU A 39 3.09 -9.00 -4.46
C GLU A 39 2.76 -7.51 -4.50
N LEU A 40 1.47 -7.18 -4.56
CA LEU A 40 1.02 -5.79 -4.51
C LEU A 40 1.43 -5.17 -3.17
N TRP A 41 1.26 -5.90 -2.06
CA TRP A 41 1.68 -5.44 -0.75
C TRP A 41 3.17 -5.07 -0.68
N GLN A 42 4.07 -5.90 -1.24
CA GLN A 42 5.50 -5.54 -1.28
C GLN A 42 5.74 -4.26 -2.09
N LEU A 43 5.01 -4.09 -3.20
CA LEU A 43 5.12 -2.89 -4.02
C LEU A 43 4.62 -1.65 -3.28
N GLU A 44 3.51 -1.74 -2.55
CA GLU A 44 2.97 -0.65 -1.73
C GLU A 44 3.96 -0.25 -0.64
N ARG A 45 4.60 -1.22 0.04
CA ARG A 45 5.67 -0.94 1.01
C ARG A 45 6.79 -0.12 0.40
N GLU A 46 7.28 -0.53 -0.78
CA GLU A 46 8.40 0.12 -1.46
C GLU A 46 8.07 1.52 -2.01
N ARG A 47 6.86 1.69 -2.54
CA ARG A 47 6.49 2.88 -3.33
C ARG A 47 5.62 3.87 -2.59
N ILE A 48 4.84 3.43 -1.62
CA ILE A 48 3.92 4.28 -0.85
C ILE A 48 4.47 4.47 0.55
N PHE A 49 4.55 3.40 1.35
CA PHE A 49 4.87 3.52 2.78
C PHE A 49 6.30 4.04 3.01
N ASN A 50 7.29 3.56 2.26
CA ASN A 50 8.67 4.05 2.35
C ASN A 50 8.86 5.48 1.77
N ARG A 51 7.83 6.07 1.16
CA ARG A 51 7.91 7.37 0.47
C ARG A 51 6.86 8.36 0.97
N SER A 52 6.11 8.01 2.00
CA SER A 52 5.03 8.84 2.55
C SER A 52 5.32 9.19 4.00
N TRP A 53 4.75 10.29 4.46
CA TRP A 53 4.76 10.65 5.87
C TRP A 53 3.90 9.67 6.67
N MET A 54 4.51 8.99 7.63
CA MET A 54 3.83 8.07 8.54
C MET A 54 3.69 8.71 9.91
N LEU A 55 2.44 8.88 10.36
CA LEU A 55 2.17 9.27 11.75
C LEU A 55 2.51 8.10 12.67
N VAL A 56 3.53 8.27 13.52
CA VAL A 56 4.01 7.23 14.44
C VAL A 56 3.64 7.47 15.90
N ALA A 57 3.40 8.73 16.29
CA ALA A 57 3.03 9.10 17.65
C ALA A 57 2.40 10.50 17.72
N HIS A 58 1.58 10.73 18.73
CA HIS A 58 1.23 12.06 19.22
C HIS A 58 2.32 12.57 20.18
N VAL A 59 2.53 13.89 20.23
CA VAL A 59 3.59 14.51 21.07
C VAL A 59 3.45 14.18 22.56
N ASP A 60 2.23 14.04 23.06
CA ASP A 60 1.97 13.70 24.46
C ASP A 60 2.41 12.29 24.84
N GLN A 61 2.61 11.39 23.87
CA GLN A 61 3.13 10.05 24.12
C GLN A 61 4.63 10.03 24.44
N VAL A 62 5.34 11.15 24.20
CA VAL A 62 6.78 11.33 24.44
C VAL A 62 7.08 12.66 25.16
N ALA A 63 6.22 13.04 26.10
CA ALA A 63 6.27 14.36 26.74
C ALA A 63 7.46 14.56 27.68
N LYS A 64 8.08 13.49 28.20
CA LYS A 64 9.16 13.58 29.18
C LYS A 64 10.46 13.02 28.63
N THR A 65 11.57 13.51 29.18
CA THR A 65 12.91 13.00 28.88
C THR A 65 12.99 11.51 29.17
N GLY A 66 13.31 10.72 28.15
CA GLY A 66 13.44 9.27 28.23
C GLY A 66 12.22 8.48 27.75
N ASP A 67 11.10 9.15 27.46
CA ASP A 67 9.93 8.49 26.86
C ASP A 67 10.24 8.07 25.41
N TYR A 68 9.79 6.89 25.01
CA TYR A 68 9.89 6.38 23.64
C TYR A 68 8.69 5.49 23.29
N VAL A 69 8.40 5.37 21.99
CA VAL A 69 7.40 4.45 21.43
C VAL A 69 8.03 3.63 20.30
N THR A 70 7.54 2.42 20.07
CA THR A 70 8.03 1.49 19.03
C THR A 70 6.88 0.86 18.29
#